data_AF-A0A662H8T9-F1
#
_entry.id   AF-A0A662H8T9-F1
#
_cell.length_a   1.000
_cell.length_b   1.000
_cell.length_c   1.000
_cell.angle_alpha   90.00
_cell.angle_beta   90.00
_cell.angle_gamma   90.00
#
_symmetry.space_group_name_H-M   'P 1'
#
loop_
_entity.id
_entity.type
_entity.pdbx_description
1 polymer ?
#
loop_
_entity_poly.entity_id
_entity_poly.type
_entity_poly.pdbx_seq_one_letter_code
_entity_poly.pdbx_strand_id
1 'polypeptide(L)'
;TKGTVEVYVPVRERWTKTDIIDVTYLGNGNYSIKFRPYIEPIYDPVYNKEIVPVLVVIGDDRGILVEACSYDHITFKVKRSVPDNIQLSGYTINRPYNTVHEVYTLELAWDLNIYWLGMRLQKQADLQLPPIPFMPIKQLRVNVSIDNTINTLKKRPIQYEDWINTTWHGQNVLFPKSLSDPQEDYGPTTRLVFQVRFPNLDIDEQYVVIWWEDDLDVQPEVYPTQIEYITESGYKDVRHPLYDIEFVDLEHPQSRNYANYEGVAAIVVRDPVNDATFGPYNLHAFDEYDGWKARYRPYGTWFVNYEYMRYSWIKAPIRIFAILNTTLVGDVYDDTFNYWDNYYDTLCIVQIVNGTRYIPVITFIYWKNTFKGYGYWLNLMMGRGFPKHFVYLHNDSTITYFSIADLEKAGTIEERNPGYMITHWNATMGRALVISDEAIELLKSIGGSNSRMASTYGGWTPYQGSIEYEFWSYRKEEKIYTGTLLKYWSVIFDYLPLGGEPGWLSLSNEKEGWKNAIIYAPMFVESYAPTIIKP
;
A
#
# COMPACT_ATOMS: atom_id res chain seq x y z
N THR A 1 -39.96 -31.06 -16.70
CA THR A 1 -38.51 -31.16 -16.51
C THR A 1 -38.21 -30.67 -15.11
N LYS A 2 -37.54 -31.48 -14.26
CA LYS A 2 -37.17 -31.09 -12.89
C LYS A 2 -35.81 -30.41 -12.93
N GLY A 3 -35.79 -29.12 -13.20
CA GLY A 3 -34.57 -28.31 -13.21
C GLY A 3 -34.90 -26.88 -12.83
N THR A 4 -33.90 -26.15 -12.35
CA THR A 4 -34.02 -24.74 -11.99
C THR A 4 -33.31 -23.90 -13.04
N VAL A 5 -33.91 -22.76 -13.38
CA VAL A 5 -33.27 -21.74 -14.20
C VAL A 5 -33.35 -20.43 -13.45
N GLU A 6 -32.21 -19.76 -13.35
CA GLU A 6 -32.07 -18.46 -12.74
C GLU A 6 -31.36 -17.53 -13.71
N VAL A 7 -31.82 -16.28 -13.77
CA VAL A 7 -31.18 -15.24 -14.57
C VAL A 7 -30.79 -14.11 -13.61
N TYR A 8 -29.55 -13.67 -13.74
CA TYR A 8 -28.95 -12.60 -12.95
C TYR A 8 -28.55 -11.47 -13.88
N VAL A 9 -28.79 -10.24 -13.41
CA VAL A 9 -28.44 -9.01 -14.12
C VAL A 9 -27.71 -8.04 -13.18
N PRO A 10 -26.88 -7.13 -13.70
CA PRO A 10 -26.20 -6.15 -12.87
C PRO A 10 -27.16 -5.14 -12.26
N VAL A 11 -27.09 -4.97 -10.94
CA VAL A 11 -27.72 -3.85 -10.22
C VAL A 11 -26.68 -3.31 -9.26
N ARG A 12 -26.29 -2.03 -9.44
CA ARG A 12 -25.25 -1.36 -8.63
C ARG A 12 -23.96 -2.19 -8.54
N GLU A 13 -23.41 -2.58 -9.70
CA GLU A 13 -22.15 -3.32 -9.81
C GLU A 13 -22.18 -4.73 -9.18
N ARG A 14 -23.37 -5.31 -8.94
CA ARG A 14 -23.54 -6.67 -8.38
C ARG A 14 -24.55 -7.50 -9.16
N TRP A 15 -24.36 -8.81 -9.15
CA TRP A 15 -25.35 -9.75 -9.67
C TRP A 15 -26.61 -9.79 -8.82
N THR A 16 -27.76 -9.56 -9.45
CA THR A 16 -29.07 -9.61 -8.79
C THR A 16 -29.98 -10.55 -9.58
N LYS A 17 -30.57 -11.53 -8.88
CA LYS A 17 -31.54 -12.45 -9.47
C LYS A 17 -32.76 -11.67 -9.97
N THR A 18 -33.22 -12.03 -11.16
CA THR A 18 -34.26 -11.29 -11.87
C THR A 18 -35.51 -12.13 -12.12
N ASP A 19 -36.62 -11.46 -12.45
CA ASP A 19 -37.88 -12.11 -12.76
C ASP A 19 -37.86 -12.72 -14.17
N ILE A 20 -38.04 -14.05 -14.24
CA ILE A 20 -38.30 -14.75 -15.49
C ILE A 20 -39.80 -14.62 -15.81
N ILE A 21 -40.10 -14.07 -16.98
CA ILE A 21 -41.46 -13.87 -17.49
C ILE A 21 -41.96 -15.13 -18.17
N ASP A 22 -41.11 -15.75 -19.00
CA ASP A 22 -41.47 -16.92 -19.79
C ASP A 22 -40.25 -17.81 -20.03
N VAL A 23 -40.49 -19.11 -20.11
CA VAL A 23 -39.51 -20.13 -20.51
C VAL A 23 -40.18 -21.03 -21.54
N THR A 24 -39.75 -20.92 -22.79
CA THR A 24 -40.26 -21.72 -23.90
C THR A 24 -39.25 -22.80 -24.29
N TYR A 25 -39.66 -24.06 -24.29
CA TYR A 25 -38.84 -25.15 -24.84
C TYR A 25 -38.93 -25.17 -26.37
N LEU A 26 -37.78 -25.03 -27.04
CA LEU A 26 -37.68 -24.94 -28.50
C LEU A 26 -37.42 -26.30 -29.17
N GLY A 27 -37.26 -27.38 -28.40
CA GLY A 27 -36.84 -28.68 -28.90
C GLY A 27 -35.32 -28.89 -28.83
N ASN A 28 -34.88 -30.15 -28.92
CA ASN A 28 -33.46 -30.55 -28.90
C ASN A 28 -32.64 -30.01 -27.72
N GLY A 29 -33.25 -29.88 -26.53
CA GLY A 29 -32.58 -29.33 -25.35
C GLY A 29 -32.41 -27.81 -25.33
N ASN A 30 -32.92 -27.09 -26.35
CA ASN A 30 -32.86 -25.63 -26.40
C ASN A 30 -34.06 -24.99 -25.71
N TYR A 31 -33.81 -23.90 -24.99
CA TYR A 31 -34.82 -23.10 -24.29
C TYR A 31 -34.65 -21.63 -24.67
N SER A 32 -35.78 -20.92 -24.81
CA SER A 32 -35.82 -19.46 -24.86
C SER A 32 -36.33 -18.94 -23.53
N ILE A 33 -35.62 -17.98 -22.95
CA ILE A 33 -35.97 -17.36 -21.67
C ILE A 33 -36.25 -15.88 -21.92
N LYS A 34 -37.41 -15.42 -21.46
CA LYS A 34 -37.75 -14.00 -21.43
C LYS A 34 -37.77 -13.53 -19.99
N PHE A 35 -37.09 -12.43 -19.70
CA PHE A 35 -36.97 -11.89 -18.34
C PHE A 35 -37.11 -10.37 -18.33
N ARG A 36 -37.24 -9.77 -17.15
CA ARG A 36 -37.19 -8.33 -16.91
C ARG A 36 -36.26 -8.03 -15.74
N PRO A 37 -35.57 -6.88 -15.70
CA PRO A 37 -35.68 -5.73 -16.61
C PRO A 37 -34.94 -5.92 -17.95
N TYR A 38 -35.17 -5.00 -18.89
CA TYR A 38 -34.31 -4.87 -20.08
C TYR A 38 -32.92 -4.39 -19.64
N ILE A 39 -31.88 -4.96 -20.24
CA ILE A 39 -30.49 -4.63 -19.97
C ILE A 39 -29.91 -3.89 -21.17
N GLU A 40 -29.43 -2.68 -20.94
CA GLU A 40 -28.74 -1.90 -21.97
C GLU A 40 -27.37 -2.54 -22.29
N PRO A 41 -27.05 -2.76 -23.56
CA PRO A 41 -25.72 -3.21 -23.95
C PRO A 41 -24.65 -2.18 -23.56
N ILE A 42 -23.50 -2.67 -23.10
CA ILE A 42 -22.30 -1.87 -22.86
C ILE A 42 -21.38 -2.06 -24.07
N TYR A 43 -20.89 -0.96 -24.64
CA TYR A 43 -19.91 -1.05 -25.73
C TYR A 43 -18.50 -1.18 -25.17
N ASP A 44 -17.79 -2.24 -25.57
CA ASP A 44 -16.37 -2.43 -25.26
C ASP A 44 -15.51 -1.98 -26.48
N PRO A 45 -14.72 -0.88 -26.34
CA PRO A 45 -13.90 -0.37 -27.43
C PRO A 45 -12.62 -1.18 -27.68
N VAL A 46 -12.15 -1.99 -26.73
CA VAL A 46 -10.94 -2.81 -26.87
C VAL A 46 -11.22 -4.00 -27.79
N TYR A 47 -12.39 -4.61 -27.65
CA TYR A 47 -12.81 -5.75 -28.48
C TYR A 47 -13.79 -5.38 -29.58
N ASN A 48 -14.19 -4.10 -29.66
CA ASN A 48 -15.14 -3.58 -30.65
C ASN A 48 -16.44 -4.40 -30.70
N LYS A 49 -17.02 -4.67 -29.52
CA LYS A 49 -18.23 -5.48 -29.37
C LYS A 49 -19.17 -4.90 -28.32
N GLU A 50 -20.47 -5.12 -28.50
CA GLU A 50 -21.46 -4.89 -27.46
C GLU A 50 -21.53 -6.11 -26.53
N ILE A 51 -21.51 -5.86 -25.23
CA ILE A 51 -21.70 -6.87 -24.19
C ILE A 51 -23.03 -6.61 -23.49
N VAL A 52 -23.83 -7.65 -23.28
CA VAL A 52 -25.10 -7.56 -22.55
C VAL A 52 -24.93 -8.36 -21.27
N PRO A 53 -24.54 -7.74 -20.14
CA PRO A 53 -24.13 -8.48 -18.95
C PRO A 53 -25.29 -9.25 -18.33
N VAL A 54 -25.29 -10.57 -18.54
CA VAL A 54 -26.31 -11.51 -18.09
C VAL A 54 -25.61 -12.78 -17.66
N LEU A 55 -25.97 -13.26 -16.48
CA LEU A 55 -25.51 -14.54 -15.94
C LEU A 55 -26.73 -15.48 -15.84
N VAL A 56 -26.62 -16.66 -16.42
CA VAL A 56 -27.66 -17.69 -16.37
C VAL A 56 -27.14 -18.88 -15.58
N VAL A 57 -27.91 -19.31 -14.58
CA VAL A 57 -27.60 -20.49 -13.77
C VAL A 57 -28.66 -21.55 -14.04
N ILE A 58 -28.22 -22.73 -14.43
CA ILE A 58 -29.08 -23.88 -14.72
C ILE A 58 -28.69 -25.02 -13.78
N GLY A 59 -29.67 -25.53 -13.05
CA GLY A 59 -29.53 -26.69 -12.18
C GLY A 59 -30.43 -27.84 -12.64
N ASP A 60 -29.93 -29.07 -12.52
CA ASP A 60 -30.74 -30.28 -12.71
C ASP A 60 -30.94 -31.10 -11.43
N ASP A 61 -31.73 -32.16 -11.52
CA ASP A 61 -32.07 -33.04 -10.39
C ASP A 61 -30.94 -34.00 -9.98
N ARG A 62 -29.83 -34.05 -10.73
CA ARG A 62 -28.62 -34.79 -10.38
C ARG A 62 -27.67 -33.95 -9.51
N GLY A 63 -27.97 -32.67 -9.33
CA GLY A 63 -27.11 -31.70 -8.65
C GLY A 63 -26.03 -31.12 -9.54
N ILE A 64 -26.16 -31.24 -10.87
CA ILE A 64 -25.29 -30.54 -11.82
C ILE A 64 -25.76 -29.08 -11.90
N LEU A 65 -24.83 -28.16 -11.66
CA LEU A 65 -25.04 -26.73 -11.78
C LEU A 65 -24.10 -26.18 -12.85
N VAL A 66 -24.65 -25.38 -13.76
CA VAL A 66 -23.91 -24.71 -14.83
C VAL A 66 -24.19 -23.23 -14.75
N GLU A 67 -23.13 -22.43 -14.78
CA GLU A 67 -23.19 -20.98 -14.78
C GLU A 67 -22.61 -20.48 -16.10
N ALA A 68 -23.36 -19.63 -16.79
CA ALA A 68 -22.96 -19.08 -18.08
C ALA A 68 -23.08 -17.56 -18.07
N CYS A 69 -21.96 -16.87 -18.27
CA CYS A 69 -21.90 -15.43 -18.43
C CYS A 69 -21.91 -15.07 -19.92
N SER A 70 -22.66 -14.04 -20.30
CA SER A 70 -22.76 -13.56 -21.69
C SER A 70 -21.54 -12.79 -22.20
N TYR A 71 -20.51 -12.63 -21.35
CA TYR A 71 -19.27 -11.91 -21.65
C TYR A 71 -18.12 -12.51 -20.82
N ASP A 72 -16.90 -12.11 -21.16
CA ASP A 72 -15.65 -12.77 -20.75
C ASP A 72 -14.62 -11.82 -20.10
N HIS A 73 -14.94 -10.53 -19.97
CA HIS A 73 -14.04 -9.53 -19.40
C HIS A 73 -14.71 -8.22 -18.97
N ILE A 74 -13.97 -7.42 -18.20
CA ILE A 74 -14.26 -6.01 -17.91
C ILE A 74 -13.07 -5.14 -18.32
N THR A 75 -13.37 -3.96 -18.85
CA THR A 75 -12.37 -3.04 -19.40
C THR A 75 -12.52 -1.65 -18.78
N PHE A 76 -11.41 -1.06 -18.35
CA PHE A 76 -11.34 0.34 -17.92
C PHE A 76 -9.95 0.92 -18.19
N LYS A 77 -9.81 2.21 -17.94
CA LYS A 77 -8.50 2.89 -17.96
C LYS A 77 -8.16 3.46 -16.60
N VAL A 78 -6.87 3.46 -16.30
CA VAL A 78 -6.30 4.17 -15.15
C VAL A 78 -5.58 5.40 -15.67
N LYS A 79 -5.92 6.57 -15.15
CA LYS A 79 -5.28 7.85 -15.48
C LYS A 79 -4.43 8.33 -14.32
N ARG A 80 -3.15 8.57 -14.54
CA ARG A 80 -2.27 9.17 -13.53
C ARG A 80 -2.61 10.65 -13.32
N SER A 81 -2.33 11.16 -12.13
CA SER A 81 -2.56 12.57 -11.77
C SER A 81 -1.27 13.29 -11.34
N VAL A 82 -0.14 12.58 -11.26
CA VAL A 82 1.16 13.18 -10.95
C VAL A 82 1.57 14.14 -12.07
N PRO A 83 1.91 15.40 -11.78
CA PRO A 83 2.25 16.38 -12.80
C PRO A 83 3.65 16.13 -13.38
N ASP A 84 3.87 16.52 -14.63
CA ASP A 84 5.16 16.37 -15.32
C ASP A 84 6.25 17.30 -14.76
N ASN A 85 5.83 18.38 -14.10
CA ASN A 85 6.69 19.31 -13.39
C ASN A 85 6.17 19.51 -11.96
N ILE A 86 7.08 19.47 -10.99
CA ILE A 86 6.78 19.72 -9.58
C ILE A 86 7.04 21.19 -9.28
N GLN A 87 6.02 21.88 -8.79
CA GLN A 87 6.10 23.29 -8.38
C GLN A 87 6.34 23.37 -6.87
N LEU A 88 7.47 23.96 -6.49
CA LEU A 88 7.81 24.28 -5.11
C LEU A 88 8.03 25.79 -4.98
N SER A 89 8.02 26.31 -3.75
CA SER A 89 8.30 27.72 -3.52
C SER A 89 9.73 28.06 -3.95
N GLY A 90 9.86 28.77 -5.07
CA GLY A 90 11.16 29.13 -5.66
C GLY A 90 11.79 28.07 -6.58
N TYR A 91 11.12 26.94 -6.85
CA TYR A 91 11.65 25.90 -7.75
C TYR A 91 10.58 25.34 -8.69
N THR A 92 10.97 25.07 -9.93
CA THR A 92 10.24 24.19 -10.85
C THR A 92 11.14 23.02 -11.18
N ILE A 93 10.73 21.80 -10.84
CA ILE A 93 11.50 20.59 -11.09
C ILE A 93 10.80 19.79 -12.18
N ASN A 94 11.40 19.72 -13.35
CA ASN A 94 10.91 18.88 -14.43
C ASN A 94 11.24 17.42 -14.13
N ARG A 95 10.26 16.52 -14.23
CA ARG A 95 10.49 15.08 -14.13
C ARG A 95 11.29 14.61 -15.36
N PRO A 96 12.10 13.55 -15.24
CA PRO A 96 12.71 12.93 -16.40
C PRO A 96 11.62 12.36 -17.33
N TYR A 97 11.85 12.38 -18.65
CA TYR A 97 10.90 11.81 -19.61
C TYR A 97 10.59 10.34 -19.31
N ASN A 98 11.61 9.57 -18.92
CA ASN A 98 11.43 8.21 -18.43
C ASN A 98 11.06 8.26 -16.94
N THR A 99 9.90 7.71 -16.60
CA THR A 99 9.30 7.62 -15.27
C THR A 99 9.07 6.17 -14.86
N VAL A 100 9.98 5.26 -15.21
CA VAL A 100 9.95 3.80 -14.91
C VAL A 100 9.55 3.44 -13.47
N HIS A 101 9.80 4.31 -12.49
CA HIS A 101 9.45 4.08 -11.09
C HIS A 101 8.02 4.53 -10.70
N GLU A 102 7.26 5.12 -11.63
CA GLU A 102 5.84 5.42 -11.46
C GLU A 102 5.00 4.15 -11.68
N VAL A 103 4.83 3.39 -10.59
CA VAL A 103 4.10 2.11 -10.56
C VAL A 103 3.06 2.11 -9.44
N TYR A 104 1.79 1.97 -9.80
CA TYR A 104 0.68 1.86 -8.86
C TYR A 104 0.32 0.39 -8.66
N THR A 105 0.24 -0.05 -7.39
CA THR A 105 -0.21 -1.40 -7.02
C THR A 105 -1.68 -1.33 -6.63
N LEU A 106 -2.57 -1.61 -7.58
CA LEU A 106 -4.01 -1.42 -7.44
C LEU A 106 -4.69 -2.67 -6.90
N GLU A 107 -5.78 -2.46 -6.15
CA GLU A 107 -6.59 -3.52 -5.56
C GLU A 107 -8.03 -3.40 -6.08
N LEU A 108 -8.48 -4.34 -6.91
CA LEU A 108 -9.88 -4.42 -7.33
C LEU A 108 -10.67 -5.29 -6.35
N ALA A 109 -11.73 -4.72 -5.79
CA ALA A 109 -12.66 -5.39 -4.91
C ALA A 109 -13.84 -6.01 -5.68
N TRP A 110 -14.56 -6.89 -5.01
CA TRP A 110 -15.73 -7.60 -5.55
C TRP A 110 -16.88 -6.69 -5.99
N ASP A 111 -17.01 -5.52 -5.36
CA ASP A 111 -17.98 -4.48 -5.70
C ASP A 111 -17.42 -3.51 -6.75
N LEU A 112 -16.39 -3.96 -7.48
CA LEU A 112 -15.69 -3.27 -8.55
C LEU A 112 -14.99 -1.97 -8.12
N ASN A 113 -14.89 -1.69 -6.81
CA ASN A 113 -14.11 -0.56 -6.32
C ASN A 113 -12.62 -0.84 -6.42
N ILE A 114 -11.86 0.16 -6.83
CA ILE A 114 -10.42 0.06 -6.99
C ILE A 114 -9.77 0.90 -5.90
N TYR A 115 -8.73 0.35 -5.27
CA TYR A 115 -8.01 1.00 -4.19
C TYR A 115 -6.53 1.17 -4.52
N TRP A 116 -5.94 2.23 -3.95
CA TRP A 116 -4.50 2.51 -3.95
C TRP A 116 -4.11 2.97 -2.55
N LEU A 117 -3.10 2.33 -1.93
CA LEU A 117 -2.70 2.62 -0.53
C LEU A 117 -3.87 2.55 0.47
N GLY A 118 -4.83 1.65 0.24
CA GLY A 118 -6.06 1.54 1.05
C GLY A 118 -7.10 2.64 0.82
N MET A 119 -6.82 3.65 -0.02
CA MET A 119 -7.79 4.67 -0.42
C MET A 119 -8.61 4.19 -1.61
N ARG A 120 -9.93 4.44 -1.59
CA ARG A 120 -10.79 4.17 -2.75
C ARG A 120 -10.54 5.23 -3.82
N LEU A 121 -10.19 4.79 -5.03
CA LEU A 121 -9.97 5.68 -6.16
C LEU A 121 -11.28 6.24 -6.70
N GLN A 122 -11.20 7.47 -7.21
CA GLN A 122 -12.34 8.09 -7.88
C GLN A 122 -12.61 7.39 -9.21
N LYS A 123 -13.89 7.11 -9.47
CA LYS A 123 -14.38 6.60 -10.76
C LYS A 123 -15.09 7.71 -11.51
N GLN A 124 -14.86 7.79 -12.82
CA GLN A 124 -15.62 8.65 -13.73
C GLN A 124 -17.12 8.31 -13.59
N ALA A 125 -17.98 9.32 -13.42
CA ALA A 125 -19.35 9.14 -12.98
C ALA A 125 -20.23 8.28 -13.92
N ASP A 126 -19.92 8.26 -15.20
CA ASP A 126 -20.64 7.52 -16.24
C ASP A 126 -19.96 6.19 -16.62
N LEU A 127 -18.87 5.81 -15.93
CA LEU A 127 -18.22 4.51 -16.10
C LEU A 127 -19.12 3.41 -15.50
N GLN A 128 -19.52 2.47 -16.35
CA GLN A 128 -20.25 1.28 -15.93
C GLN A 128 -19.35 0.05 -16.12
N LEU A 129 -19.06 -0.64 -15.02
CA LEU A 129 -18.35 -1.91 -15.05
C LEU A 129 -19.34 -3.03 -14.75
N PRO A 130 -19.45 -4.06 -15.60
CA PRO A 130 -20.32 -5.19 -15.29
C PRO A 130 -19.64 -6.10 -14.23
N PRO A 131 -20.40 -6.81 -13.38
CA PRO A 131 -19.85 -7.53 -12.22
C PRO A 131 -19.14 -8.83 -12.63
N ILE A 132 -17.99 -9.15 -12.04
CA ILE A 132 -17.33 -10.44 -12.29
C ILE A 132 -18.29 -11.60 -11.93
N PRO A 133 -18.46 -12.64 -12.77
CA PRO A 133 -19.36 -13.78 -12.50
C PRO A 133 -18.93 -14.55 -11.23
N PHE A 134 -19.85 -15.34 -10.68
CA PHE A 134 -19.52 -16.26 -9.60
C PHE A 134 -18.57 -17.31 -10.16
N MET A 135 -17.31 -17.27 -9.74
CA MET A 135 -16.31 -18.16 -10.31
C MET A 135 -15.08 -18.27 -9.42
N PRO A 136 -14.41 -19.43 -9.41
CA PRO A 136 -13.15 -19.60 -8.71
C PRO A 136 -12.11 -18.56 -9.11
N ILE A 137 -11.47 -17.96 -8.11
CA ILE A 137 -10.50 -16.88 -8.28
C ILE A 137 -9.35 -17.30 -9.20
N LYS A 138 -8.95 -18.57 -9.19
CA LYS A 138 -7.93 -19.14 -10.07
C LYS A 138 -8.20 -18.98 -11.57
N GLN A 139 -9.42 -18.66 -11.99
CA GLN A 139 -9.78 -18.41 -13.39
C GLN A 139 -9.48 -16.97 -13.82
N LEU A 140 -9.36 -16.04 -12.88
CA LEU A 140 -9.21 -14.61 -13.17
C LEU A 140 -7.80 -14.27 -13.68
N ARG A 141 -7.72 -13.33 -14.60
CA ARG A 141 -6.48 -12.83 -15.19
C ARG A 141 -6.59 -11.33 -15.41
N VAL A 142 -5.44 -10.68 -15.57
CA VAL A 142 -5.36 -9.24 -15.87
C VAL A 142 -4.44 -8.99 -17.04
N ASN A 143 -4.87 -8.14 -17.96
CA ASN A 143 -4.03 -7.52 -18.95
C ASN A 143 -3.89 -6.03 -18.62
N VAL A 144 -2.67 -5.50 -18.76
CA VAL A 144 -2.40 -4.06 -18.62
C VAL A 144 -1.50 -3.60 -19.76
N SER A 145 -1.88 -2.50 -20.42
CA SER A 145 -1.04 -1.85 -21.42
C SER A 145 0.18 -1.19 -20.78
N ILE A 146 1.22 -0.91 -21.57
CA ILE A 146 2.40 -0.17 -21.09
C ILE A 146 2.61 1.17 -21.82
N ASP A 147 1.84 1.45 -22.86
CA ASP A 147 1.95 2.66 -23.68
C ASP A 147 0.57 3.24 -24.09
N ASN A 148 -0.49 2.92 -23.34
CA ASN A 148 -1.87 3.29 -23.67
C ASN A 148 -2.37 2.76 -25.04
N THR A 149 -1.82 1.64 -25.55
CA THR A 149 -2.31 1.01 -26.78
C THR A 149 -2.78 -0.42 -26.55
N ILE A 150 -3.75 -0.85 -27.36
CA ILE A 150 -4.26 -2.24 -27.36
C ILE A 150 -3.15 -3.22 -27.73
N ASN A 151 -2.16 -2.83 -28.54
CA ASN A 151 -1.05 -3.70 -28.94
C ASN A 151 -0.11 -4.08 -27.78
N THR A 152 -0.04 -3.24 -26.74
CA THR A 152 0.77 -3.53 -25.54
C THR A 152 -0.05 -4.05 -24.37
N LEU A 153 -1.37 -4.10 -24.51
CA LEU A 153 -2.28 -4.75 -23.58
C LEU A 153 -2.00 -6.25 -23.56
N LYS A 154 -1.30 -6.69 -22.52
CA LYS A 154 -0.85 -8.08 -22.38
C LYS A 154 -1.04 -8.55 -20.95
N LYS A 155 -1.15 -9.86 -20.79
CA LYS A 155 -1.26 -10.52 -19.49
C LYS A 155 -0.12 -10.11 -18.56
N ARG A 156 -0.48 -9.74 -17.33
CA ARG A 156 0.44 -9.31 -16.25
C ARG A 156 0.22 -10.15 -15.00
N PRO A 157 1.19 -10.14 -14.06
CA PRO A 157 1.00 -10.75 -12.76
C PRO A 157 -0.26 -10.24 -12.07
N ILE A 158 -0.98 -11.17 -11.46
CA ILE A 158 -2.12 -10.92 -10.59
C ILE A 158 -1.89 -11.67 -9.28
N GLN A 159 -2.34 -11.08 -8.19
CA GLN A 159 -2.30 -11.66 -6.85
C GLN A 159 -3.68 -11.61 -6.22
N TYR A 160 -4.02 -12.61 -5.43
CA TYR A 160 -5.33 -12.74 -4.79
C TYR A 160 -5.17 -12.67 -3.28
N GLU A 161 -5.88 -11.73 -2.66
CA GLU A 161 -5.76 -11.46 -1.23
C GLU A 161 -7.13 -11.43 -0.57
N ASP A 162 -7.22 -11.95 0.64
CA ASP A 162 -8.41 -11.84 1.48
C ASP A 162 -8.31 -10.62 2.39
N TRP A 163 -9.28 -9.74 2.27
CA TRP A 163 -9.46 -8.53 3.06
C TRP A 163 -10.86 -8.51 3.66
N ILE A 164 -10.93 -8.32 4.97
CA ILE A 164 -12.20 -8.25 5.69
C ILE A 164 -12.49 -6.83 6.13
N ASN A 165 -13.74 -6.40 6.02
CA ASN A 165 -14.18 -5.21 6.74
C ASN A 165 -14.43 -5.61 8.19
N THR A 166 -13.68 -5.00 9.11
CA THR A 166 -13.85 -5.18 10.55
C THR A 166 -14.10 -3.84 11.22
N THR A 167 -14.73 -3.88 12.39
CA THR A 167 -14.87 -2.70 13.24
C THR A 167 -13.72 -2.69 14.25
N TRP A 168 -12.80 -1.75 14.11
CA TRP A 168 -11.68 -1.54 15.02
C TRP A 168 -11.88 -0.21 15.76
N HIS A 169 -12.14 -0.27 17.07
CA HIS A 169 -12.50 0.87 17.92
C HIS A 169 -13.62 1.77 17.34
N GLY A 170 -14.67 1.16 16.79
CA GLY A 170 -15.82 1.88 16.22
C GLY A 170 -15.61 2.38 14.79
N GLN A 171 -14.46 2.09 14.18
CA GLN A 171 -14.14 2.46 12.80
C GLN A 171 -14.18 1.24 11.88
N ASN A 172 -14.74 1.41 10.69
CA ASN A 172 -14.65 0.38 9.67
C ASN A 172 -13.25 0.42 9.04
N VAL A 173 -12.50 -0.66 9.26
CA VAL A 173 -11.15 -0.84 8.73
C VAL A 173 -11.15 -2.02 7.77
N LEU A 174 -10.50 -1.83 6.63
CA LEU A 174 -10.20 -2.93 5.71
C LEU A 174 -8.92 -3.61 6.19
N PHE A 175 -9.06 -4.86 6.64
CA PHE A 175 -8.01 -5.62 7.30
C PHE A 175 -7.57 -6.80 6.42
N PRO A 176 -6.29 -6.88 6.01
CA PRO A 176 -5.79 -8.01 5.24
C PRO A 176 -5.71 -9.24 6.14
N LYS A 177 -6.08 -10.40 5.64
CA LYS A 177 -6.11 -11.65 6.40
C LYS A 177 -5.03 -12.62 5.95
N SER A 178 -4.98 -12.88 4.65
CA SER A 178 -4.08 -13.84 4.02
C SER A 178 -4.10 -13.66 2.51
N LEU A 179 -3.26 -14.41 1.79
CA LEU A 179 -3.54 -14.67 0.37
C LEU A 179 -4.81 -15.55 0.29
N SER A 180 -5.66 -15.33 -0.72
CA SER A 180 -6.92 -16.06 -0.88
C SER A 180 -6.69 -17.53 -1.25
N ASP A 181 -7.58 -18.44 -0.90
CA ASP A 181 -7.57 -19.78 -1.51
C ASP A 181 -8.02 -19.66 -2.99
N PRO A 182 -7.17 -19.98 -3.99
CA PRO A 182 -7.55 -19.83 -5.39
C PRO A 182 -8.75 -20.67 -5.85
N GLN A 183 -9.18 -21.68 -5.07
CA GLN A 183 -10.36 -22.49 -5.38
C GLN A 183 -11.68 -21.86 -4.94
N GLU A 184 -11.65 -20.88 -4.04
CA GLU A 184 -12.84 -20.19 -3.59
C GLU A 184 -13.35 -19.23 -4.68
N ASP A 185 -14.65 -19.00 -4.69
CA ASP A 185 -15.26 -18.06 -5.62
C ASP A 185 -14.85 -16.62 -5.29
N TYR A 186 -14.75 -15.79 -6.33
CA TYR A 186 -14.51 -14.36 -6.17
C TYR A 186 -15.65 -13.72 -5.37
N GLY A 187 -15.34 -13.23 -4.17
CA GLY A 187 -16.37 -12.85 -3.21
C GLY A 187 -16.03 -11.61 -2.40
N PRO A 188 -16.89 -11.24 -1.41
CA PRO A 188 -16.81 -9.98 -0.69
C PRO A 188 -15.46 -9.63 -0.05
N THR A 189 -14.70 -10.66 0.33
CA THR A 189 -13.40 -10.51 0.97
C THR A 189 -12.25 -10.46 -0.02
N THR A 190 -12.43 -10.92 -1.25
CA THR A 190 -11.33 -11.04 -2.20
C THR A 190 -10.92 -9.69 -2.76
N ARG A 191 -9.62 -9.51 -2.96
CA ARG A 191 -9.00 -8.43 -3.73
C ARG A 191 -8.13 -9.02 -4.83
N LEU A 192 -8.31 -8.51 -6.04
CA LEU A 192 -7.40 -8.74 -7.15
C LEU A 192 -6.36 -7.63 -7.13
N VAL A 193 -5.11 -7.99 -6.90
CA VAL A 193 -4.00 -7.05 -6.86
C VAL A 193 -3.21 -7.15 -8.16
N PHE A 194 -2.91 -6.00 -8.77
CA PHE A 194 -2.15 -5.91 -10.02
C PHE A 194 -1.39 -4.57 -10.09
N GLN A 195 -0.36 -4.50 -10.95
CA GLN A 195 0.43 -3.29 -11.13
C GLN A 195 0.07 -2.56 -12.42
N VAL A 196 -0.04 -1.24 -12.35
CA VAL A 196 -0.18 -0.33 -13.50
C VAL A 196 1.00 0.63 -13.53
N ARG A 197 1.69 0.71 -14.68
CA ARG A 197 2.95 1.45 -14.83
C ARG A 197 2.78 2.62 -15.78
N PHE A 198 3.44 3.74 -15.48
CA PHE A 198 3.52 4.91 -16.35
C PHE A 198 4.99 5.17 -16.67
N PRO A 199 5.59 4.42 -17.61
CA PRO A 199 7.03 4.40 -17.80
C PRO A 199 7.59 5.67 -18.44
N ASN A 200 6.75 6.52 -19.05
CA ASN A 200 7.14 7.80 -19.62
C ASN A 200 6.08 8.88 -19.40
N LEU A 201 6.47 10.16 -19.49
CA LEU A 201 5.60 11.32 -19.31
C LEU A 201 4.55 11.54 -20.41
N ASP A 202 4.71 10.95 -21.59
CA ASP A 202 3.71 11.02 -22.66
C ASP A 202 2.61 9.96 -22.52
N ILE A 203 2.66 9.15 -21.46
CA ILE A 203 1.68 8.12 -21.15
C ILE A 203 0.91 8.59 -19.91
N ASP A 204 -0.32 9.04 -20.12
CA ASP A 204 -1.19 9.53 -19.04
C ASP A 204 -2.27 8.52 -18.63
N GLU A 205 -2.50 7.52 -19.48
CA GLU A 205 -3.56 6.54 -19.32
C GLU A 205 -3.04 5.13 -19.62
N GLN A 206 -3.62 4.12 -18.98
CA GLN A 206 -3.35 2.71 -19.29
C GLN A 206 -4.64 1.92 -19.30
N TYR A 207 -4.82 1.09 -20.33
CA TYR A 207 -5.88 0.09 -20.38
C TYR A 207 -5.62 -1.00 -19.35
N VAL A 208 -6.70 -1.41 -18.67
CA VAL A 208 -6.77 -2.57 -17.81
C VAL A 208 -7.94 -3.42 -18.26
N VAL A 209 -7.70 -4.71 -18.47
CA VAL A 209 -8.72 -5.71 -18.76
C VAL A 209 -8.63 -6.83 -17.73
N ILE A 210 -9.68 -7.04 -16.96
CA ILE A 210 -9.83 -8.24 -16.12
C ILE A 210 -10.67 -9.22 -16.90
N TRP A 211 -10.17 -10.43 -17.11
CA TRP A 211 -10.83 -11.47 -17.89
C TRP A 211 -10.71 -12.82 -17.18
N TRP A 212 -11.42 -13.84 -17.65
CA TRP A 212 -11.42 -15.15 -17.04
C TRP A 212 -11.37 -16.29 -18.06
N GLU A 213 -10.74 -17.38 -17.65
CA GLU A 213 -10.75 -18.65 -18.37
C GLU A 213 -12.06 -19.40 -18.07
N ASP A 214 -12.81 -19.76 -19.10
CA ASP A 214 -14.02 -20.60 -19.00
C ASP A 214 -13.64 -22.09 -18.87
N ASP A 215 -12.86 -22.41 -17.84
CA ASP A 215 -12.38 -23.76 -17.53
C ASP A 215 -12.23 -23.94 -16.01
N LEU A 216 -13.07 -24.80 -15.42
CA LEU A 216 -13.05 -25.07 -13.98
C LEU A 216 -11.78 -25.82 -13.55
N ASP A 217 -11.11 -26.53 -14.46
CA ASP A 217 -9.89 -27.30 -14.17
C ASP A 217 -8.62 -26.45 -14.27
N VAL A 218 -8.73 -25.20 -14.73
CA VAL A 218 -7.58 -24.30 -14.85
C VAL A 218 -6.87 -24.14 -13.50
N GLN A 219 -5.54 -24.10 -13.55
CA GLN A 219 -4.72 -23.85 -12.38
C GLN A 219 -4.47 -22.34 -12.21
N PRO A 220 -4.24 -21.87 -10.97
CA PRO A 220 -3.71 -20.54 -10.76
C PRO A 220 -2.38 -20.37 -11.52
N GLU A 221 -2.23 -19.23 -12.18
CA GLU A 221 -1.02 -18.95 -12.95
C GLU A 221 0.14 -18.56 -12.04
N VAL A 222 1.33 -19.06 -12.37
CA VAL A 222 2.56 -18.80 -11.64
C VAL A 222 3.30 -17.65 -12.30
N TYR A 223 3.54 -16.58 -11.56
CA TYR A 223 4.33 -15.46 -12.02
C TYR A 223 5.67 -15.42 -11.31
N PRO A 224 6.75 -14.99 -12.00
CA PRO A 224 8.04 -14.81 -11.37
C PRO A 224 7.96 -13.71 -10.30
N THR A 225 8.63 -13.95 -9.18
CA THR A 225 8.76 -12.98 -8.09
C THR A 225 10.21 -12.88 -7.66
N GLN A 226 10.63 -11.69 -7.23
CA GLN A 226 11.97 -11.44 -6.70
C GLN A 226 11.95 -11.18 -5.19
N ILE A 227 10.77 -11.26 -4.58
CA ILE A 227 10.60 -11.13 -3.13
C ILE A 227 10.42 -12.52 -2.50
N GLU A 228 11.02 -12.70 -1.34
CA GLU A 228 10.91 -13.94 -0.57
C GLU A 228 10.84 -13.65 0.92
N TYR A 229 9.98 -14.38 1.64
CA TYR A 229 9.97 -14.36 3.09
C TYR A 229 10.88 -15.47 3.62
N ILE A 230 11.72 -15.13 4.59
CA ILE A 230 12.68 -16.02 5.23
C ILE A 230 12.47 -15.92 6.73
N THR A 231 12.40 -17.07 7.37
CA THR A 231 12.32 -17.17 8.82
C THR A 231 13.39 -18.15 9.30
N GLU A 232 14.27 -17.68 10.17
CA GLU A 232 15.32 -18.46 10.82
C GLU A 232 15.21 -18.29 12.34
N SER A 233 15.99 -19.07 13.09
CA SER A 233 15.94 -19.05 14.56
C SER A 233 16.22 -17.68 15.20
N GLY A 234 16.87 -16.75 14.49
CA GLY A 234 17.30 -15.46 15.03
C GLY A 234 16.74 -14.23 14.30
N TYR A 235 16.02 -14.39 13.19
CA TYR A 235 15.45 -13.26 12.44
C TYR A 235 14.34 -13.72 11.50
N LYS A 236 13.53 -12.76 11.05
CA LYS A 236 12.61 -12.94 9.94
C LYS A 236 12.64 -11.73 9.01
N ASP A 237 12.83 -12.02 7.73
CA ASP A 237 13.05 -11.02 6.70
C ASP A 237 12.08 -11.22 5.54
N VAL A 238 11.72 -10.12 4.89
CA VAL A 238 11.35 -10.17 3.47
C VAL A 238 12.51 -9.62 2.67
N ARG A 239 13.12 -10.48 1.83
CA ARG A 239 14.14 -10.05 0.89
C ARG A 239 13.53 -9.38 -0.32
N HIS A 240 14.15 -8.30 -0.77
CA HIS A 240 13.78 -7.60 -1.99
C HIS A 240 15.06 -7.15 -2.72
N PRO A 241 15.11 -7.10 -4.08
CA PRO A 241 16.35 -6.85 -4.82
C PRO A 241 17.06 -5.53 -4.49
N LEU A 242 16.36 -4.59 -3.87
CA LEU A 242 16.88 -3.27 -3.52
C LEU A 242 17.10 -3.07 -2.01
N TYR A 243 16.48 -3.90 -1.18
CA TYR A 243 16.50 -3.79 0.27
C TYR A 243 15.98 -5.08 0.90
N ASP A 244 16.44 -5.41 2.11
CA ASP A 244 15.81 -6.43 2.94
C ASP A 244 15.07 -5.76 4.09
N ILE A 245 13.90 -6.30 4.44
CA ILE A 245 13.07 -5.82 5.55
C ILE A 245 13.10 -6.85 6.67
N GLU A 246 13.86 -6.53 7.71
CA GLU A 246 13.93 -7.30 8.95
C GLU A 246 12.78 -6.86 9.87
N PHE A 247 11.98 -7.82 10.32
CA PHE A 247 10.93 -7.57 11.31
C PHE A 247 11.48 -7.82 12.71
N VAL A 248 11.47 -6.76 13.51
CA VAL A 248 11.85 -6.79 14.92
C VAL A 248 10.58 -6.84 15.73
N ASP A 249 10.50 -7.77 16.68
CA ASP A 249 9.34 -7.98 17.55
C ASP A 249 9.64 -8.90 18.74
N LEU A 250 8.60 -9.47 19.37
CA LEU A 250 8.72 -10.37 20.52
C LEU A 250 9.45 -11.67 20.25
N GLU A 251 9.34 -12.20 19.03
CA GLU A 251 9.99 -13.46 18.66
C GLU A 251 11.46 -13.20 18.29
N HIS A 252 11.73 -12.04 17.68
CA HIS A 252 13.05 -11.63 17.22
C HIS A 252 13.37 -10.20 17.71
N PRO A 253 13.64 -10.00 19.02
CA PRO A 253 13.79 -8.66 19.60
C PRO A 253 15.13 -8.00 19.25
N GLN A 254 16.14 -8.79 18.87
CA GLN A 254 17.45 -8.31 18.48
C GLN A 254 17.51 -8.05 16.97
N SER A 255 17.57 -6.77 16.56
CA SER A 255 17.94 -6.44 15.18
C SER A 255 19.42 -6.73 14.95
N ARG A 256 19.73 -7.44 13.86
CA ARG A 256 21.09 -7.86 13.53
C ARG A 256 22.01 -6.65 13.37
N ASN A 257 23.15 -6.68 14.07
CA ASN A 257 24.18 -5.64 14.04
C ASN A 257 23.68 -4.23 14.41
N TYR A 258 22.54 -4.10 15.08
CA TYR A 258 21.96 -2.80 15.42
C TYR A 258 21.72 -2.62 16.92
N ALA A 259 20.60 -3.12 17.44
CA ALA A 259 20.16 -2.92 18.81
C ALA A 259 19.13 -4.00 19.20
N ASN A 260 19.05 -4.28 20.49
CA ASN A 260 17.93 -5.01 21.07
C ASN A 260 16.77 -4.03 21.27
N TYR A 261 15.58 -4.42 20.83
CA TYR A 261 14.36 -3.63 20.95
C TYR A 261 13.48 -4.08 22.12
N GLU A 262 13.93 -5.08 22.87
CA GLU A 262 13.23 -5.59 24.06
C GLU A 262 11.78 -5.99 23.76
N GLY A 263 11.50 -6.47 22.54
CA GLY A 263 10.18 -6.90 22.08
C GLY A 263 9.30 -5.81 21.45
N VAL A 264 9.77 -4.56 21.43
CA VAL A 264 9.14 -3.47 20.67
C VAL A 264 9.16 -3.77 19.17
N ALA A 265 8.01 -3.62 18.53
CA ALA A 265 7.84 -3.89 17.12
C ALA A 265 8.39 -2.75 16.26
N ALA A 266 9.24 -3.10 15.28
CA ALA A 266 9.74 -2.19 14.26
C ALA A 266 10.03 -2.96 12.97
N ILE A 267 10.28 -2.22 11.88
CA ILE A 267 10.89 -2.78 10.67
C ILE A 267 12.25 -2.15 10.47
N VAL A 268 13.23 -2.94 10.07
CA VAL A 268 14.61 -2.48 9.85
C VAL A 268 14.95 -2.67 8.38
N VAL A 269 15.32 -1.58 7.71
CA VAL A 269 15.71 -1.61 6.31
C VAL A 269 17.20 -1.94 6.22
N ARG A 270 17.55 -2.90 5.36
CA ARG A 270 18.90 -3.41 5.22
C ARG A 270 19.34 -3.44 3.77
N ASP A 271 20.64 -3.34 3.54
CA ASP A 271 21.27 -3.57 2.24
C ASP A 271 21.17 -5.07 1.89
N PRO A 272 20.57 -5.44 0.75
CA PRO A 272 20.35 -6.84 0.40
C PRO A 272 21.65 -7.56 -0.03
N VAL A 273 22.75 -6.82 -0.27
CA VAL A 273 24.02 -7.36 -0.76
C VAL A 273 24.99 -7.66 0.38
N ASN A 274 25.15 -6.71 1.30
CA ASN A 274 26.14 -6.80 2.38
C ASN A 274 25.53 -6.88 3.79
N ASP A 275 24.19 -6.93 3.89
CA ASP A 275 23.43 -7.01 5.14
C ASP A 275 23.67 -5.81 6.08
N ALA A 276 24.15 -4.66 5.58
CA ALA A 276 24.27 -3.46 6.38
C ALA A 276 22.88 -2.90 6.73
N THR A 277 22.57 -2.70 8.01
CA THR A 277 21.35 -1.96 8.37
C THR A 277 21.48 -0.49 7.99
N PHE A 278 20.46 0.03 7.31
CA PHE A 278 20.25 1.46 7.08
C PHE A 278 19.51 2.12 8.25
N GLY A 279 19.01 1.32 9.18
CA GLY A 279 18.32 1.75 10.37
C GLY A 279 16.83 1.41 10.37
N PRO A 280 16.22 1.41 11.57
CA PRO A 280 14.82 1.12 11.80
C PRO A 280 13.88 2.22 11.29
N TYR A 281 12.69 1.81 10.88
CA TYR A 281 11.48 2.62 10.87
C TYR A 281 10.63 2.23 12.09
N ASN A 282 10.37 3.18 12.98
CA ASN A 282 9.49 2.98 14.12
C ASN A 282 8.10 3.53 13.80
N LEU A 283 7.09 2.69 14.00
CA LEU A 283 5.73 2.90 13.52
C LEU A 283 5.07 4.13 14.15
N HIS A 284 5.30 4.31 15.45
CA HIS A 284 4.67 5.29 16.31
C HIS A 284 5.42 5.35 17.65
N ALA A 285 5.44 6.49 18.35
CA ALA A 285 6.05 6.55 19.67
C ALA A 285 5.54 7.70 20.56
N PHE A 286 5.69 7.54 21.87
CA PHE A 286 5.31 8.54 22.88
C PHE A 286 6.31 8.60 24.04
N ASP A 287 6.46 9.79 24.61
CA ASP A 287 7.28 10.10 25.80
C ASP A 287 8.80 9.94 25.62
N GLU A 288 9.54 10.40 26.63
CA GLU A 288 10.98 10.20 26.76
C GLU A 288 11.36 9.38 28.00
N TYR A 289 12.61 8.93 28.02
CA TYR A 289 13.26 8.29 29.16
C TYR A 289 14.60 8.98 29.43
N ASP A 290 14.70 9.82 30.46
CA ASP A 290 15.96 10.52 30.82
C ASP A 290 16.66 11.21 29.62
N GLY A 291 15.90 11.93 28.79
CA GLY A 291 16.41 12.57 27.56
C GLY A 291 16.46 11.68 26.32
N TRP A 292 16.19 10.37 26.46
CA TRP A 292 16.11 9.42 25.35
C TRP A 292 14.70 9.41 24.76
N LYS A 293 14.62 9.66 23.45
CA LYS A 293 13.36 9.96 22.75
C LYS A 293 12.55 8.71 22.42
N ALA A 294 11.24 8.88 22.26
CA ALA A 294 10.36 7.85 21.72
C ALA A 294 10.42 6.56 22.57
N ARG A 295 10.21 6.70 23.88
CA ARG A 295 10.29 5.61 24.86
C ARG A 295 9.28 4.50 24.58
N TYR A 296 8.00 4.87 24.53
CA TYR A 296 6.88 3.93 24.43
C TYR A 296 6.48 3.69 22.98
N ARG A 297 6.56 2.43 22.53
CA ARG A 297 6.34 2.02 21.14
C ARG A 297 5.46 0.76 21.06
N PRO A 298 4.81 0.48 19.91
CA PRO A 298 4.02 -0.74 19.75
C PRO A 298 4.81 -2.01 20.12
N TYR A 299 4.18 -2.93 20.83
CA TYR A 299 4.81 -4.15 21.34
C TYR A 299 3.96 -5.36 20.97
N GLY A 300 4.52 -6.33 20.25
CA GLY A 300 3.74 -7.42 19.67
C GLY A 300 4.48 -8.09 18.53
N THR A 301 3.88 -9.12 17.93
CA THR A 301 4.51 -9.94 16.87
C THR A 301 3.97 -9.61 15.48
N TRP A 302 4.85 -9.56 14.48
CA TRP A 302 4.47 -9.44 13.07
C TRP A 302 3.96 -10.77 12.51
N PHE A 303 2.79 -10.72 11.88
CA PHE A 303 2.23 -11.81 11.09
C PHE A 303 2.45 -11.56 9.60
N VAL A 304 3.25 -12.39 8.95
CA VAL A 304 3.68 -12.20 7.55
C VAL A 304 2.91 -13.14 6.61
N ASN A 305 2.28 -12.58 5.58
CA ASN A 305 1.50 -13.32 4.57
C ASN A 305 2.23 -13.35 3.23
N TYR A 306 2.65 -14.54 2.80
CA TYR A 306 3.55 -14.70 1.65
C TYR A 306 3.24 -15.90 0.72
N GLU A 307 2.33 -16.80 1.12
CA GLU A 307 1.99 -18.02 0.37
C GLU A 307 0.47 -18.27 0.31
N TYR A 308 0.04 -18.91 -0.77
CA TYR A 308 -1.36 -19.30 -0.98
C TYR A 308 -1.69 -20.59 -0.22
N MET A 309 -2.84 -20.61 0.46
CA MET A 309 -3.35 -21.85 1.07
C MET A 309 -3.57 -22.91 -0.03
N ARG A 310 -3.19 -24.17 0.24
CA ARG A 310 -3.24 -25.31 -0.71
C ARG A 310 -2.34 -25.20 -1.97
N TYR A 311 -1.81 -24.01 -2.25
CA TYR A 311 -0.88 -23.72 -3.34
C TYR A 311 0.40 -23.06 -2.82
N SER A 312 0.96 -23.56 -1.72
CA SER A 312 2.16 -22.99 -1.07
C SER A 312 3.41 -22.97 -1.96
N TRP A 313 3.41 -23.76 -3.04
CA TRP A 313 4.42 -23.73 -4.08
C TRP A 313 4.34 -22.48 -4.98
N ILE A 314 3.21 -21.75 -4.95
CA ILE A 314 3.04 -20.44 -5.59
C ILE A 314 3.37 -19.35 -4.58
N LYS A 315 4.38 -18.54 -4.91
CA LYS A 315 4.78 -17.39 -4.11
C LYS A 315 3.97 -16.16 -4.49
N ALA A 316 3.82 -15.21 -3.56
CA ALA A 316 3.21 -13.91 -3.82
C ALA A 316 3.93 -13.18 -4.96
N PRO A 317 3.28 -12.92 -6.10
CA PRO A 317 3.97 -12.35 -7.27
C PRO A 317 4.08 -10.82 -7.23
N ILE A 318 3.27 -10.15 -6.42
CA ILE A 318 3.19 -8.68 -6.41
C ILE A 318 3.65 -8.11 -5.08
N ARG A 319 3.17 -8.62 -3.94
CA ARG A 319 3.60 -8.12 -2.63
C ARG A 319 3.48 -9.15 -1.54
N ILE A 320 4.37 -9.07 -0.56
CA ILE A 320 4.22 -9.71 0.74
C ILE A 320 3.71 -8.63 1.70
N PHE A 321 2.72 -8.94 2.53
CA PHE A 321 2.24 -8.00 3.55
C PHE A 321 2.37 -8.59 4.95
N ALA A 322 2.82 -7.74 5.86
CA ALA A 322 2.97 -8.05 7.28
C ALA A 322 2.03 -7.20 8.12
N ILE A 323 1.47 -7.81 9.16
CA ILE A 323 0.45 -7.20 10.00
C ILE A 323 0.93 -7.22 11.45
N LEU A 324 0.90 -6.07 12.09
CA LEU A 324 1.00 -5.94 13.54
C LEU A 324 -0.36 -5.49 14.05
N ASN A 325 -1.00 -6.28 14.91
CA ASN A 325 -2.23 -5.91 15.60
C ASN A 325 -2.04 -6.18 17.08
N THR A 326 -1.84 -5.13 17.87
CA THR A 326 -1.50 -5.26 19.29
C THR A 326 -2.19 -4.21 20.13
N THR A 327 -2.51 -4.59 21.37
CA THR A 327 -3.02 -3.69 22.40
C THR A 327 -1.95 -3.30 23.42
N LEU A 328 -0.70 -3.69 23.16
CA LEU A 328 0.43 -3.54 24.07
C LEU A 328 1.43 -2.51 23.54
N VAL A 329 2.00 -1.78 24.48
CA VAL A 329 3.05 -0.79 24.26
C VAL A 329 4.21 -1.13 25.17
N GLY A 330 5.42 -1.12 24.65
CA GLY A 330 6.65 -1.48 25.37
C GLY A 330 7.59 -0.31 25.48
N ASP A 331 8.50 -0.39 26.44
CA ASP A 331 9.58 0.57 26.64
C ASP A 331 10.85 0.02 25.98
N VAL A 332 11.32 0.71 24.96
CA VAL A 332 12.50 0.28 24.20
C VAL A 332 13.82 0.42 24.99
N TYR A 333 13.80 1.09 26.15
CA TYR A 333 14.96 1.33 27.00
C TYR A 333 14.98 0.47 28.27
N ASP A 334 13.93 -0.32 28.51
CA ASP A 334 13.79 -1.15 29.69
C ASP A 334 14.12 -2.61 29.36
N ASP A 335 15.26 -3.10 29.87
CA ASP A 335 15.76 -4.46 29.67
C ASP A 335 14.96 -5.55 30.41
N THR A 336 13.90 -5.15 31.11
CA THR A 336 13.00 -6.08 31.81
C THR A 336 11.84 -6.58 30.94
N PHE A 337 11.77 -6.18 29.66
CA PHE A 337 10.67 -6.53 28.74
C PHE A 337 9.29 -6.09 29.27
N ASN A 338 9.25 -4.98 30.00
CA ASN A 338 8.01 -4.43 30.52
C ASN A 338 7.12 -3.91 29.37
N TYR A 339 5.83 -4.22 29.49
CA TYR A 339 4.79 -3.77 28.57
C TYR A 339 3.58 -3.25 29.35
N TRP A 340 2.82 -2.38 28.69
CA TRP A 340 1.59 -1.79 29.19
C TRP A 340 0.46 -2.00 28.20
N ASP A 341 -0.73 -2.28 28.71
CA ASP A 341 -1.95 -2.51 27.93
C ASP A 341 -2.93 -1.32 27.97
N ASN A 342 -2.54 -0.23 28.65
CA ASN A 342 -3.40 0.91 28.94
C ASN A 342 -3.06 2.17 28.14
N TYR A 343 -2.04 2.15 27.27
CA TYR A 343 -1.63 3.27 26.41
C TYR A 343 -2.52 3.43 25.17
N TYR A 344 -2.08 2.85 24.05
CA TYR A 344 -2.75 2.89 22.76
C TYR A 344 -2.71 1.52 22.11
N ASP A 345 -3.74 1.21 21.35
CA ASP A 345 -3.80 0.01 20.50
C ASP A 345 -3.25 0.36 19.11
N THR A 346 -2.52 -0.56 18.49
CA THR A 346 -1.88 -0.38 17.18
C THR A 346 -2.34 -1.45 16.21
N LEU A 347 -2.78 -1.00 15.03
CA LEU A 347 -2.91 -1.85 13.85
C LEU A 347 -2.02 -1.25 12.74
N CYS A 348 -1.06 -2.02 12.26
CA CYS A 348 -0.14 -1.61 11.19
C CYS A 348 -0.07 -2.69 10.10
N ILE A 349 -0.09 -2.26 8.84
CA ILE A 349 0.03 -3.11 7.66
C ILE A 349 1.21 -2.60 6.85
N VAL A 350 2.25 -3.42 6.73
CA VAL A 350 3.45 -3.15 5.93
C VAL A 350 3.37 -3.95 4.63
N GLN A 351 3.63 -3.33 3.49
CA GLN A 351 3.58 -3.97 2.18
C GLN A 351 4.95 -3.90 1.50
N ILE A 352 5.56 -5.04 1.22
CA ILE A 352 6.82 -5.16 0.48
C ILE A 352 6.46 -5.55 -0.95
N VAL A 353 6.62 -4.61 -1.87
CA VAL A 353 6.08 -4.70 -3.23
C VAL A 353 7.18 -5.05 -4.23
N ASN A 354 6.97 -6.16 -4.94
CA ASN A 354 7.89 -6.68 -5.95
C ASN A 354 8.06 -5.69 -7.12
N GLY A 355 9.30 -5.37 -7.45
CA GLY A 355 9.64 -4.55 -8.62
C GLY A 355 9.34 -3.06 -8.45
N THR A 356 9.17 -2.57 -7.21
CA THR A 356 9.02 -1.14 -6.92
C THR A 356 10.12 -0.66 -5.95
N ARG A 357 10.17 0.64 -5.71
CA ARG A 357 11.13 1.28 -4.80
C ARG A 357 10.48 1.84 -3.54
N TYR A 358 9.26 1.39 -3.23
CA TYR A 358 8.48 1.93 -2.12
C TYR A 358 7.89 0.84 -1.24
N ILE A 359 7.76 1.16 0.05
CA ILE A 359 7.17 0.29 1.08
C ILE A 359 6.03 1.07 1.74
N PRO A 360 4.76 0.78 1.40
CA PRO A 360 3.61 1.32 2.08
C PRO A 360 3.49 0.78 3.50
N VAL A 361 3.25 1.67 4.45
CA VAL A 361 2.97 1.38 5.86
C VAL A 361 1.66 2.09 6.22
N ILE A 362 0.57 1.32 6.31
CA ILE A 362 -0.75 1.83 6.71
C ILE A 362 -0.89 1.64 8.23
N THR A 363 -1.10 2.72 8.96
CA THR A 363 -1.06 2.73 10.43
C THR A 363 -2.35 3.27 11.02
N PHE A 364 -2.84 2.56 12.02
CA PHE A 364 -3.95 2.94 12.88
C PHE A 364 -3.48 2.92 14.33
N ILE A 365 -3.75 4.00 15.07
CA ILE A 365 -3.46 4.10 16.50
C ILE A 365 -4.73 4.55 17.22
N TYR A 366 -5.08 3.90 18.32
CA TYR A 366 -6.21 4.28 19.15
C TYR A 366 -5.79 4.49 20.60
N TRP A 367 -5.88 5.72 21.10
CA TRP A 367 -5.54 6.06 22.47
C TRP A 367 -6.63 5.64 23.44
N LYS A 368 -6.34 4.66 24.30
CA LYS A 368 -7.31 4.11 25.25
C LYS A 368 -7.52 5.04 26.42
N ASN A 369 -6.44 5.63 26.92
CA ASN A 369 -6.48 6.57 28.03
C ASN A 369 -5.81 7.89 27.67
N THR A 370 -6.06 8.89 28.50
CA THR A 370 -5.43 10.19 28.38
C THR A 370 -4.06 10.15 29.05
N PHE A 371 -3.00 10.47 28.31
CA PHE A 371 -1.64 10.52 28.85
C PHE A 371 -1.03 11.90 28.66
N LYS A 372 -0.11 12.23 29.56
CA LYS A 372 0.71 13.43 29.48
C LYS A 372 2.17 12.98 29.47
N GLY A 373 2.96 13.50 28.54
CA GLY A 373 4.32 13.05 28.32
C GLY A 373 5.11 13.98 27.40
N TYR A 374 6.41 13.75 27.36
CA TYR A 374 7.40 14.56 26.65
C TYR A 374 7.68 13.99 25.27
N GLY A 375 7.21 14.69 24.23
CA GLY A 375 7.33 14.23 22.85
C GLY A 375 6.28 13.23 22.41
N TYR A 376 5.89 13.35 21.15
CA TYR A 376 4.92 12.46 20.52
C TYR A 376 5.17 12.39 19.02
N TRP A 377 5.48 11.19 18.54
CA TRP A 377 5.91 10.94 17.17
C TRP A 377 4.81 10.25 16.39
N LEU A 378 4.48 10.81 15.23
CA LEU A 378 3.66 10.11 14.25
C LEU A 378 4.42 8.87 13.76
N ASN A 379 5.64 9.06 13.28
CA ASN A 379 6.56 8.01 12.86
C ASN A 379 8.00 8.56 12.83
N LEU A 380 8.98 7.67 12.73
CA LEU A 380 10.37 8.07 12.57
C LEU A 380 11.21 7.01 11.84
N MET A 381 12.10 7.48 10.97
CA MET A 381 13.03 6.64 10.23
C MET A 381 14.46 7.01 10.58
N MET A 382 15.22 6.05 11.07
CA MET A 382 16.60 6.23 11.51
C MET A 382 17.58 5.99 10.35
N GLY A 383 18.67 6.76 10.32
CA GLY A 383 19.70 6.66 9.27
C GLY A 383 20.88 5.72 9.59
N ARG A 384 21.00 5.24 10.83
CA ARG A 384 22.17 4.49 11.36
C ARG A 384 23.52 5.11 10.97
N GLY A 385 23.54 6.43 10.84
CA GLY A 385 24.72 7.19 10.47
C GLY A 385 25.12 7.16 9.00
N PHE A 386 24.24 6.67 8.13
CA PHE A 386 24.42 6.66 6.68
C PHE A 386 24.24 8.04 6.00
N PRO A 387 23.28 8.89 6.42
CA PRO A 387 22.99 10.13 5.72
C PRO A 387 24.07 11.19 5.90
N LYS A 388 24.17 12.10 4.93
CA LYS A 388 25.00 13.33 4.99
C LYS A 388 24.18 14.59 4.78
N HIS A 389 23.02 14.46 4.17
CA HIS A 389 22.16 15.54 3.75
C HIS A 389 20.71 15.24 4.08
N PHE A 390 19.95 16.29 4.35
CA PHE A 390 18.57 16.23 4.78
C PHE A 390 17.76 17.34 4.12
N VAL A 391 16.50 17.05 3.81
CA VAL A 391 15.50 18.04 3.39
C VAL A 391 14.18 17.76 4.08
N TYR A 392 13.55 18.84 4.51
CA TYR A 392 12.13 18.88 4.84
C TYR A 392 11.36 19.66 3.79
N LEU A 393 10.25 19.09 3.33
CA LEU A 393 9.25 19.82 2.58
C LEU A 393 8.21 20.37 3.56
N HIS A 394 7.97 21.68 3.52
CA HIS A 394 6.92 22.32 4.32
C HIS A 394 5.59 22.33 3.56
N ASN A 395 4.48 22.46 4.29
CA ASN A 395 3.13 22.47 3.71
C ASN A 395 2.85 23.67 2.78
N ASP A 396 3.67 24.72 2.83
CA ASP A 396 3.64 25.86 1.90
C ASP A 396 4.58 25.69 0.69
N SER A 397 5.04 24.46 0.47
CA SER A 397 5.98 24.05 -0.57
C SER A 397 7.36 24.70 -0.49
N THR A 398 7.71 25.34 0.62
CA THR A 398 9.11 25.71 0.90
C THR A 398 9.92 24.49 1.34
N ILE A 399 11.24 24.59 1.30
CA ILE A 399 12.13 23.52 1.76
C ILE A 399 13.11 24.04 2.81
N THR A 400 13.44 23.19 3.78
CA THR A 400 14.59 23.38 4.67
C THR A 400 15.62 22.31 4.38
N TYR A 401 16.81 22.74 3.94
CA TYR A 401 17.96 21.87 3.72
C TYR A 401 18.98 22.05 4.84
N PHE A 402 19.60 20.94 5.27
CA PHE A 402 20.74 20.97 6.18
C PHE A 402 21.65 19.76 5.96
N SER A 403 22.90 19.88 6.40
CA SER A 403 23.89 18.82 6.36
C SER A 403 23.99 18.09 7.70
N ILE A 404 24.68 16.95 7.68
CA ILE A 404 25.01 16.25 8.91
C ILE A 404 25.86 17.10 9.87
N ALA A 405 26.74 17.97 9.37
CA ALA A 405 27.53 18.85 10.24
C ALA A 405 26.65 19.88 10.97
N ASP A 406 25.58 20.34 10.33
CA ASP A 406 24.60 21.23 10.96
C ASP A 406 23.83 20.48 12.07
N LEU A 407 23.42 19.24 11.77
CA LEU A 407 22.72 18.38 12.72
C LEU A 407 23.61 17.97 13.91
N GLU A 408 24.88 17.66 13.68
CA GLU A 408 25.87 17.38 14.73
C GLU A 408 26.03 18.56 15.69
N LYS A 409 26.15 19.76 15.13
CA LYS A 409 26.30 20.99 15.92
C LYS A 409 25.05 21.31 16.74
N ALA A 410 23.86 21.07 16.19
CA ALA A 410 22.60 21.38 16.85
C ALA A 410 22.12 20.26 17.80
N GLY A 411 22.58 19.02 17.59
CA GLY A 411 22.07 17.80 18.23
C GLY A 411 20.68 17.39 17.75
N THR A 412 19.77 18.34 17.55
CA THR A 412 18.45 18.16 16.94
C THR A 412 18.11 19.38 16.10
N ILE A 413 17.56 19.16 14.90
CA ILE A 413 16.98 20.20 14.04
C ILE A 413 15.48 19.95 13.96
N GLU A 414 14.69 20.96 14.35
CA GLU A 414 13.23 20.90 14.41
C GLU A 414 12.63 22.04 13.58
N GLU A 415 11.69 21.71 12.70
CA GLU A 415 11.08 22.67 11.79
C GLU A 415 9.55 22.55 11.79
N ARG A 416 8.86 23.68 11.91
CA ARG A 416 7.39 23.71 11.94
C ARG A 416 6.80 23.59 10.53
N ASN A 417 5.46 23.52 10.47
CA ASN A 417 4.70 23.46 9.21
C ASN A 417 5.02 22.19 8.39
N PRO A 418 4.83 20.99 8.97
CA PRO A 418 5.17 19.72 8.30
C PRO A 418 4.43 19.58 6.97
N GLY A 419 5.18 19.33 5.89
CA GLY A 419 4.62 18.90 4.60
C GLY A 419 4.73 17.38 4.44
N TYR A 420 4.36 16.88 3.26
CA TYR A 420 4.20 15.43 3.05
C TYR A 420 5.51 14.66 2.86
N MET A 421 6.67 15.31 2.71
CA MET A 421 7.94 14.62 2.48
C MET A 421 9.06 15.13 3.40
N ILE A 422 9.74 14.20 4.05
CA ILE A 422 11.06 14.39 4.65
C ILE A 422 12.02 13.37 4.06
N THR A 423 13.28 13.74 3.88
CA THR A 423 14.25 12.85 3.25
C THR A 423 15.67 13.04 3.76
N HIS A 424 16.44 11.96 3.74
CA HIS A 424 17.86 11.96 4.04
C HIS A 424 18.65 11.09 3.07
N TRP A 425 19.90 11.46 2.77
CA TRP A 425 20.69 10.73 1.77
C TRP A 425 22.19 10.99 1.86
N ASN A 426 22.95 10.23 1.06
CA ASN A 426 24.33 10.53 0.70
C ASN A 426 24.56 10.32 -0.81
N ALA A 427 25.80 10.33 -1.30
CA ALA A 427 26.10 10.18 -2.72
C ALA A 427 25.57 8.89 -3.39
N THR A 428 25.32 7.83 -2.62
CA THR A 428 25.04 6.48 -3.15
C THR A 428 23.58 6.05 -3.05
N MET A 429 22.88 6.47 -2.01
CA MET A 429 21.44 6.19 -1.85
C MET A 429 20.77 7.25 -0.99
N GLY A 430 19.46 7.37 -1.15
CA GLY A 430 18.61 8.19 -0.31
C GLY A 430 17.33 7.47 0.04
N ARG A 431 16.74 7.87 1.16
CA ARG A 431 15.45 7.39 1.62
C ARG A 431 14.57 8.55 2.02
N ALA A 432 13.38 8.58 1.46
CA ALA A 432 12.36 9.54 1.81
C ALA A 432 11.25 8.85 2.61
N LEU A 433 10.65 9.61 3.50
CA LEU A 433 9.39 9.26 4.14
C LEU A 433 8.33 10.20 3.60
N VAL A 434 7.33 9.64 2.94
CA VAL A 434 6.17 10.37 2.39
C VAL A 434 4.94 10.02 3.20
N ILE A 435 4.21 10.99 3.73
CA ILE A 435 2.99 10.79 4.53
C ILE A 435 1.75 11.28 3.78
N SER A 436 0.60 10.70 4.09
CA SER A 436 -0.68 11.07 3.48
C SER A 436 -1.15 12.47 3.85
N ASP A 437 -2.07 13.04 3.07
CA ASP A 437 -2.76 14.29 3.40
C ASP A 437 -3.51 14.15 4.73
N GLU A 438 -4.11 12.97 4.99
CA GLU A 438 -4.73 12.65 6.30
C GLU A 438 -3.72 12.74 7.46
N ALA A 439 -2.46 12.31 7.28
CA ALA A 439 -1.41 12.40 8.29
C ALA A 439 -1.04 13.86 8.62
N ILE A 440 -0.96 14.73 7.61
CA ILE A 440 -0.69 16.16 7.79
C ILE A 440 -1.83 16.81 8.60
N GLU A 441 -3.09 16.47 8.29
CA GLU A 441 -4.24 16.98 9.04
C GLU A 441 -4.27 16.46 10.49
N LEU A 442 -3.84 15.22 10.73
CA LEU A 442 -3.64 14.69 12.10
C LEU A 442 -2.57 15.48 12.86
N LEU A 443 -1.41 15.73 12.24
CA LEU A 443 -0.33 16.53 12.85
C LEU A 443 -0.85 17.91 13.26
N LYS A 444 -1.59 18.59 12.37
CA LYS A 444 -2.17 19.93 12.64
C LYS A 444 -3.28 19.88 13.69
N SER A 445 -4.17 18.90 13.64
CA SER A 445 -5.34 18.85 14.55
C SER A 445 -4.96 18.46 15.98
N ILE A 446 -3.97 17.58 16.15
CA ILE A 446 -3.53 17.10 17.46
C ILE A 446 -2.36 17.93 17.98
N GLY A 447 -1.31 18.13 17.17
CA GLY A 447 -0.12 18.88 17.55
C GLY A 447 -0.29 20.39 17.47
N GLY A 448 -1.21 20.88 16.63
CA GLY A 448 -1.42 22.32 16.42
C GLY A 448 -0.14 23.00 15.94
N SER A 449 0.16 24.14 16.56
CA SER A 449 1.39 24.90 16.31
C SER A 449 2.67 24.21 16.82
N ASN A 450 2.55 23.08 17.51
CA ASN A 450 3.68 22.27 17.96
C ASN A 450 4.08 21.18 16.97
N SER A 451 3.24 20.90 15.97
CA SER A 451 3.55 19.90 14.95
C SER A 451 4.79 20.31 14.15
N ARG A 452 5.66 19.34 13.87
CA ARG A 452 6.98 19.58 13.28
C ARG A 452 7.54 18.37 12.56
N MET A 453 8.56 18.66 11.77
CA MET A 453 9.53 17.70 11.25
C MET A 453 10.79 17.82 12.10
N ALA A 454 11.43 16.70 12.42
CA ALA A 454 12.64 16.69 13.24
C ALA A 454 13.69 15.69 12.74
N SER A 455 14.93 15.98 13.10
CA SER A 455 16.09 15.12 12.86
C SER A 455 16.94 15.14 14.11
N THR A 456 17.42 13.97 14.51
CA THR A 456 18.24 13.78 15.69
C THR A 456 19.60 13.20 15.29
N TYR A 457 20.68 13.80 15.82
CA TYR A 457 22.04 13.34 15.52
C TYR A 457 22.35 11.97 16.14
N GLY A 458 22.15 11.85 17.46
CA GLY A 458 22.55 10.68 18.25
C GLY A 458 21.47 9.61 18.40
N GLY A 459 21.88 8.42 18.81
CA GLY A 459 21.00 7.30 19.15
C GLY A 459 21.78 6.09 19.66
N TRP A 460 21.33 4.87 19.33
CA TRP A 460 21.95 3.61 19.77
C TRP A 460 23.35 3.40 19.19
N THR A 461 23.63 4.02 18.04
CA THR A 461 24.96 4.15 17.47
C THR A 461 25.49 5.58 17.66
N PRO A 462 26.82 5.81 17.66
CA PRO A 462 27.39 7.15 17.87
C PRO A 462 26.85 8.21 16.91
N TYR A 463 26.45 7.80 15.70
CA TYR A 463 25.72 8.61 14.73
C TYR A 463 24.47 7.85 14.24
N GLN A 464 23.30 8.50 14.24
CA GLN A 464 22.02 7.93 13.81
C GLN A 464 21.39 8.70 12.64
N GLY A 465 21.20 10.02 12.75
CA GLY A 465 20.71 10.86 11.65
C GLY A 465 19.28 10.51 11.21
N SER A 466 18.32 10.62 12.13
CA SER A 466 16.90 10.31 11.88
C SER A 466 16.18 11.38 11.08
N ILE A 467 15.03 11.01 10.51
CA ILE A 467 13.99 11.95 10.03
C ILE A 467 12.66 11.52 10.65
N GLU A 468 11.93 12.49 11.20
CA GLU A 468 10.85 12.26 12.15
C GLU A 468 9.67 13.20 11.86
N TYR A 469 8.45 12.68 11.93
CA TYR A 469 7.25 13.50 12.03
C TYR A 469 6.75 13.50 13.47
N GLU A 470 6.61 14.68 14.06
CA GLU A 470 6.28 14.87 15.46
C GLU A 470 5.02 15.72 15.63
N PHE A 471 4.10 15.27 16.47
CA PHE A 471 3.01 16.11 16.97
C PHE A 471 3.56 17.19 17.91
N TRP A 472 4.55 16.85 18.73
CA TRP A 472 5.35 17.79 19.52
C TRP A 472 6.71 17.18 19.89
N SER A 473 7.68 18.06 20.14
CA SER A 473 9.07 17.67 20.50
C SER A 473 9.15 17.05 21.89
N TYR A 474 10.14 16.18 22.07
CA TYR A 474 10.57 15.63 23.37
C TYR A 474 10.84 16.71 24.43
N ARG A 475 11.10 17.96 24.04
CA ARG A 475 11.28 19.08 24.99
C ARG A 475 9.96 19.65 25.52
N LYS A 476 8.83 19.17 25.00
CA LYS A 476 7.51 19.68 25.33
C LYS A 476 6.65 18.58 25.93
N GLU A 477 6.12 18.88 27.11
CA GLU A 477 5.12 18.05 27.75
C GLU A 477 3.73 18.48 27.29
N GLU A 478 3.00 17.59 26.64
CA GLU A 478 1.63 17.82 26.20
C GLU A 478 0.76 16.61 26.54
N LYS A 479 -0.56 16.78 26.38
CA LYS A 479 -1.54 15.74 26.67
C LYS A 479 -2.18 15.22 25.39
N ILE A 480 -2.17 13.90 25.23
CA ILE A 480 -3.01 13.18 24.27
C ILE A 480 -4.25 12.66 24.98
N TYR A 481 -5.41 12.79 24.33
CA TYR A 481 -6.69 12.48 24.95
C TYR A 481 -7.15 11.05 24.61
N THR A 482 -7.89 10.46 25.55
CA THR A 482 -8.59 9.18 25.32
C THR A 482 -9.53 9.30 24.13
N GLY A 483 -9.64 8.22 23.36
CA GLY A 483 -10.45 8.15 22.16
C GLY A 483 -9.83 8.80 20.92
N THR A 484 -8.63 9.39 21.02
CA THR A 484 -7.93 9.88 19.83
C THR A 484 -7.57 8.72 18.91
N LEU A 485 -8.00 8.84 17.65
CA LEU A 485 -7.73 7.89 16.59
C LEU A 485 -6.80 8.54 15.56
N LEU A 486 -5.76 7.81 15.19
CA LEU A 486 -4.91 8.10 14.04
C LEU A 486 -5.21 7.08 12.94
N LYS A 487 -5.40 7.54 11.71
CA LYS A 487 -5.44 6.73 10.51
C LYS A 487 -4.65 7.44 9.43
N TYR A 488 -3.63 6.80 8.91
CA TYR A 488 -2.81 7.36 7.86
C TYR A 488 -2.01 6.26 7.17
N TRP A 489 -1.39 6.61 6.05
CA TRP A 489 -0.26 5.84 5.55
C TRP A 489 0.99 6.69 5.51
N SER A 490 2.12 5.99 5.55
CA SER A 490 3.40 6.53 5.18
C SER A 490 4.08 5.58 4.21
N VAL A 491 4.96 6.11 3.38
CA VAL A 491 5.68 5.37 2.36
C VAL A 491 7.16 5.63 2.55
N ILE A 492 7.91 4.55 2.79
CA ILE A 492 9.37 4.57 2.72
C ILE A 492 9.72 4.45 1.25
N PHE A 493 10.46 5.42 0.70
CA PHE A 493 10.83 5.47 -0.71
C PHE A 493 12.34 5.55 -0.88
N ASP A 494 12.89 4.57 -1.57
CA ASP A 494 14.32 4.50 -1.87
C ASP A 494 14.63 5.12 -3.23
N TYR A 495 15.66 5.96 -3.29
CA TYR A 495 16.03 6.67 -4.51
C TYR A 495 17.53 6.77 -4.70
N LEU A 496 17.94 7.04 -5.94
CA LEU A 496 19.34 7.31 -6.31
C LEU A 496 19.58 8.82 -6.32
N PRO A 497 20.33 9.38 -5.35
CA PRO A 497 20.42 10.82 -5.17
C PRO A 497 21.09 11.53 -6.34
N LEU A 498 22.11 10.93 -6.95
CA LEU A 498 22.80 11.49 -8.12
C LEU A 498 22.23 11.00 -9.46
N GLY A 499 21.24 10.10 -9.42
CA GLY A 499 20.74 9.38 -10.59
C GLY A 499 21.75 8.36 -11.10
N GLY A 500 21.91 8.27 -12.43
CA GLY A 500 22.79 7.30 -13.09
C GLY A 500 22.05 6.08 -13.66
N GLU A 501 20.76 5.95 -13.37
CA GLU A 501 19.85 4.96 -13.96
C GLU A 501 18.64 5.66 -14.60
N PRO A 502 17.95 5.01 -15.56
CA PRO A 502 16.68 5.52 -16.09
C PRO A 502 15.66 5.78 -14.97
N GLY A 503 14.84 6.81 -15.11
CA GLY A 503 13.88 7.19 -14.08
C GLY A 503 14.34 8.29 -13.13
N TRP A 504 15.61 8.68 -13.16
CA TRP A 504 16.18 9.69 -12.26
C TRP A 504 16.69 10.92 -13.00
N LEU A 505 16.72 12.04 -12.30
CA LEU A 505 17.49 13.21 -12.68
C LEU A 505 18.98 12.91 -12.53
N SER A 506 19.77 13.28 -13.53
CA SER A 506 21.23 13.28 -13.45
C SER A 506 21.70 14.54 -12.74
N LEU A 507 22.16 14.41 -11.50
CA LEU A 507 22.54 15.53 -10.65
C LEU A 507 24.05 15.49 -10.37
N SER A 508 24.72 16.63 -10.50
CA SER A 508 26.16 16.76 -10.23
C SER A 508 26.47 17.20 -8.80
N ASN A 509 25.46 17.68 -8.07
CA ASN A 509 25.60 18.19 -6.71
C ASN A 509 24.83 17.27 -5.75
N GLU A 510 25.56 16.59 -4.86
CA GLU A 510 24.98 15.72 -3.82
C GLU A 510 23.92 16.46 -2.98
N LYS A 511 24.08 17.76 -2.73
CA LYS A 511 23.10 18.56 -1.97
C LYS A 511 21.72 18.66 -2.63
N GLU A 512 21.63 18.39 -3.93
CA GLU A 512 20.37 18.42 -4.66
C GLU A 512 19.69 17.04 -4.76
N GLY A 513 20.27 15.99 -4.16
CA GLY A 513 19.81 14.62 -4.33
C GLY A 513 18.35 14.39 -3.94
N TRP A 514 17.81 15.18 -3.00
CA TRP A 514 16.39 15.20 -2.64
C TRP A 514 15.44 15.41 -3.83
N LYS A 515 15.90 16.03 -4.93
CA LYS A 515 15.10 16.21 -6.14
C LYS A 515 14.67 14.88 -6.76
N ASN A 516 15.45 13.80 -6.58
CA ASN A 516 15.05 12.47 -7.04
C ASN A 516 13.99 11.82 -6.13
N ALA A 517 13.84 12.25 -4.88
CA ALA A 517 12.70 11.84 -4.04
C ALA A 517 11.41 12.57 -4.46
N ILE A 518 11.47 13.91 -4.57
CA ILE A 518 10.28 14.75 -4.76
C ILE A 518 9.57 14.52 -6.10
N ILE A 519 10.27 14.09 -7.16
CA ILE A 519 9.65 13.80 -8.47
C ILE A 519 8.69 12.59 -8.45
N TYR A 520 8.74 11.76 -7.40
CA TYR A 520 7.85 10.61 -7.21
C TYR A 520 6.97 10.73 -5.96
N ALA A 521 7.34 11.57 -4.99
CA ALA A 521 6.56 11.75 -3.75
C ALA A 521 5.06 12.05 -3.98
N PRO A 522 4.64 12.86 -4.98
CA PRO A 522 3.22 13.07 -5.28
C PRO A 522 2.42 11.79 -5.52
N MET A 523 3.02 10.70 -6.02
CA MET A 523 2.31 9.43 -6.26
C MET A 523 1.65 8.85 -4.99
N PHE A 524 2.14 9.23 -3.82
CA PHE A 524 1.78 8.65 -2.53
C PHE A 524 0.82 9.54 -1.71
N VAL A 525 0.37 10.67 -2.26
CA VAL A 525 -0.61 11.55 -1.58
C VAL A 525 -1.94 11.58 -2.34
N GLU A 526 -3.02 11.74 -1.58
CA GLU A 526 -4.42 11.66 -2.02
C GLU A 526 -4.71 12.63 -3.16
N SER A 527 -4.17 13.84 -3.05
CA SER A 527 -4.34 14.92 -4.02
C SER A 527 -3.89 14.56 -5.45
N TYR A 528 -3.01 13.57 -5.62
CA TYR A 528 -2.52 13.09 -6.92
C TYR A 528 -2.84 11.61 -7.17
N ALA A 529 -3.80 11.05 -6.43
CA ALA A 529 -4.24 9.68 -6.66
C ALA A 529 -4.73 9.50 -8.11
N PRO A 530 -4.49 8.31 -8.71
CA PRO A 530 -4.99 8.01 -10.04
C PRO A 530 -6.52 7.95 -10.06
N THR A 531 -7.09 8.14 -11.24
CA THR A 531 -8.54 8.06 -11.45
C THR A 531 -8.89 6.92 -12.40
N ILE A 532 -10.06 6.33 -12.21
CA ILE A 532 -10.57 5.25 -13.04
C ILE A 532 -11.53 5.86 -14.06
N ILE A 533 -11.21 5.73 -15.34
CA ILE A 533 -11.93 6.38 -16.44
C ILE A 533 -12.40 5.34 -17.47
N LYS A 534 -13.25 5.78 -18.39
CA LYS A 534 -13.69 4.95 -19.52
C LYS A 534 -12.50 4.59 -20.44
N PRO A 535 -12.52 3.37 -21.03
CA PRO A 535 -11.51 2.95 -21.99
C PRO A 535 -11.53 3.77 -23.29
#